data_AF-Q486G1-F1
#
_entry.id   AF-Q486G1-F1
#
_cell.length_a   1.000
_cell.length_b   1.000
_cell.length_c   1.000
_cell.angle_alpha   90.00
_cell.angle_beta   90.00
_cell.angle_gamma   90.00
#
_symmetry.space_group_name_H-M   'P 1'
#
loop_
_entity.id
_entity.type
_entity.pdbx_description
1 polymer ?
#
loop_
_entity_poly.entity_id
_entity_poly.type
_entity_poly.pdbx_seq_one_letter_code
_entity_poly.pdbx_strand_id
1 'polypeptide(L)' 'MNEKRKLQDPTLVCTCNELYIDNIEEAIHEGEEEYAEIMQYNDTFPRCGECHDHVQQLVDNINR' A
#
# COMPACT_ATOMS: atom_id res chain seq x y z
N MET A 1 11.54 -4.56 -2.71
CA MET A 1 10.41 -4.85 -3.62
C MET A 1 10.84 -5.86 -4.69
N ASN A 2 9.92 -6.67 -5.23
CA ASN A 2 10.18 -7.49 -6.42
C ASN A 2 9.63 -6.81 -7.68
N GLU A 3 10.49 -6.08 -8.39
CA GLU A 3 10.10 -5.30 -9.58
C GLU A 3 9.49 -6.14 -10.71
N LYS A 4 9.92 -7.39 -10.88
CA LYS A 4 9.35 -8.27 -11.92
C LYS A 4 7.89 -8.57 -11.66
N ARG A 5 7.51 -8.80 -10.40
CA ARG A 5 6.11 -9.01 -10.01
C ARG A 5 5.28 -7.74 -10.22
N LYS A 6 5.83 -6.58 -9.84
CA LYS A 6 5.15 -5.28 -10.00
C LYS A 6 4.93 -4.89 -11.46
N LEU A 7 5.83 -5.28 -12.36
CA LEU A 7 5.64 -5.12 -13.81
C LEU A 7 4.57 -6.04 -14.40
N GLN A 8 4.33 -7.20 -13.79
CA GLN A 8 3.30 -8.14 -14.24
C GLN A 8 1.90 -7.73 -13.78
N ASP A 9 1.81 -7.09 -12.62
CA ASP A 9 0.57 -6.59 -12.06
C ASP A 9 0.74 -5.15 -11.53
N PRO A 10 0.27 -4.14 -12.28
CA PRO A 10 0.40 -2.75 -11.87
C PRO A 10 -0.45 -2.40 -10.64
N THR A 11 -1.42 -3.25 -10.25
CA THR A 11 -2.22 -3.05 -9.04
C THR A 11 -1.48 -3.50 -7.78
N LEU A 12 -0.40 -4.27 -7.90
CA LEU A 12 0.41 -4.73 -6.77
C LEU A 12 1.27 -3.59 -6.20
N VAL A 13 0.92 -3.13 -5.00
CA VAL A 13 1.60 -2.03 -4.30
C VAL A 13 2.80 -2.55 -3.51
N CYS A 14 2.61 -3.58 -2.68
CA CYS A 14 3.63 -4.16 -1.81
C CYS A 14 3.84 -5.65 -2.10
N THR A 15 4.99 -5.99 -2.69
CA THR A 15 5.31 -7.40 -2.97
C THR A 15 5.66 -8.24 -1.74
N CYS A 16 6.00 -7.61 -0.61
CA CYS A 16 6.39 -8.31 0.61
C CYS A 16 5.19 -8.85 1.39
N ASN A 17 4.10 -8.09 1.38
CA ASN A 17 2.87 -8.39 2.11
C ASN A 17 1.69 -8.68 1.16
N GLU A 18 1.94 -8.67 -0.15
CA GLU A 18 0.93 -8.91 -1.20
C GLU A 18 -0.27 -7.96 -1.08
N LEU A 19 0.01 -6.67 -0.87
CA LEU A 19 -1.01 -5.61 -0.84
C LEU A 19 -1.17 -4.99 -2.21
N TYR A 20 -2.42 -4.82 -2.63
CA TYR A 20 -2.85 -4.24 -3.90
C TYR A 20 -3.48 -2.86 -3.68
N ILE A 21 -3.70 -2.10 -4.74
CA ILE A 21 -4.33 -0.76 -4.68
C ILE A 21 -5.62 -0.82 -3.85
N ASP A 22 -6.53 -1.74 -4.15
CA ASP A 22 -7.82 -1.88 -3.45
C ASP A 22 -7.66 -2.05 -1.93
N ASN A 23 -6.64 -2.78 -1.48
CA ASN A 23 -6.36 -2.94 -0.04
C ASN A 23 -5.96 -1.62 0.63
N ILE A 24 -5.23 -0.78 -0.10
CA ILE A 24 -4.77 0.53 0.39
C ILE A 24 -5.92 1.52 0.34
N GLU A 25 -6.71 1.53 -0.74
CA GLU A 25 -7.89 2.39 -0.88
C GLU A 25 -8.95 2.09 0.18
N GLU A 26 -9.20 0.81 0.49
CA GLU A 26 -10.13 0.41 1.56
C GLU A 26 -9.70 0.95 2.93
N ALA A 27 -8.41 0.82 3.28
CA ALA A 27 -7.88 1.37 4.54
C ALA A 27 -8.04 2.89 4.60
N ILE A 28 -7.75 3.60 3.49
CA ILE A 28 -7.91 5.06 3.41
C ILE A 28 -9.37 5.47 3.56
N HIS A 29 -10.31 4.74 2.96
CA HIS A 29 -11.74 5.01 3.11
C HIS A 29 -12.24 4.79 4.54
N GLU A 30 -11.63 3.89 5.30
CA GLU A 30 -11.90 3.69 6.73
C GLU A 30 -11.18 4.70 7.64
N GLY A 31 -10.38 5.61 7.05
CA GLY A 31 -9.77 6.75 7.74
C GLY A 31 -8.29 6.57 8.10
N GLU A 32 -7.64 5.51 7.61
CA GLU A 32 -6.22 5.30 7.83
C GLU A 32 -5.38 6.17 6.89
N GLU A 33 -4.51 7.02 7.44
CA GLU A 33 -3.66 7.93 6.63
C GLU A 33 -2.16 7.60 6.77
N GLU A 34 -1.75 7.05 7.90
CA GLU A 34 -0.34 6.74 8.16
C GLU A 34 0.04 5.37 7.59
N TYR A 35 1.21 5.30 6.95
CA TYR A 35 1.71 4.06 6.34
C TYR A 35 1.70 2.86 7.29
N ALA A 36 2.06 3.07 8.56
CA ALA A 36 2.08 2.01 9.56
C ALA A 36 0.67 1.55 9.97
N GLU A 37 -0.32 2.44 9.91
CA GLU A 37 -1.72 2.16 10.26
C GLU A 37 -2.42 1.43 9.11
N ILE A 38 -2.21 1.88 7.87
CA ILE A 38 -2.66 1.19 6.65
C ILE A 38 -2.13 -0.26 6.57
N MET A 39 -0.88 -0.47 6.97
CA MET A 39 -0.30 -1.82 7.06
C MET A 39 -0.99 -2.66 8.15
N GLN A 40 -1.24 -2.08 9.33
CA GLN A 40 -1.89 -2.77 10.44
C GLN A 40 -3.35 -3.12 10.13
N TYR A 41 -4.09 -2.23 9.47
CA TYR A 41 -5.44 -2.46 8.97
C TYR A 41 -5.50 -3.73 8.09
N ASN A 42 -4.47 -3.94 7.27
CA ASN A 42 -4.32 -5.11 6.39
C ASN A 42 -3.64 -6.31 7.07
N ASP A 43 -3.78 -6.44 8.40
CA ASP A 43 -3.22 -7.53 9.22
C ASP A 43 -1.71 -7.78 8.99
N THR A 44 -0.96 -6.71 8.70
CA THR A 44 0.46 -6.82 8.39
C THR A 44 1.29 -5.71 9.03
N PHE A 45 2.60 -5.79 8.84
CA PHE A 45 3.55 -4.79 9.34
C PHE A 45 4.51 -4.36 8.23
N PRO A 46 5.10 -3.15 8.32
CA PRO A 46 6.19 -2.74 7.45
C PRO A 46 7.28 -3.81 7.35
N ARG A 47 7.66 -4.17 6.12
CA ARG A 47 8.76 -5.10 5.83
C ARG A 47 9.98 -4.36 5.31
N CYS A 48 10.16 -4.32 3.98
CA CYS A 48 11.31 -3.65 3.38
C CYS A 48 11.15 -2.13 3.24
N GLY A 49 9.95 -1.58 3.39
CA GLY A 49 9.67 -0.14 3.28
C GLY A 49 9.57 0.41 1.85
N GLU A 50 9.98 -0.36 0.84
CA GLU A 50 10.06 0.10 -0.56
C GLU A 50 8.73 0.49 -1.21
N CYS A 51 7.58 0.13 -0.62
CA CYS A 51 6.26 0.54 -1.11
C CYS A 51 5.72 1.81 -0.44
N HIS A 52 6.45 2.39 0.52
CA HIS A 52 6.03 3.56 1.29
C HIS A 52 5.60 4.73 0.38
N ASP A 53 6.46 5.11 -0.57
CA ASP A 53 6.17 6.24 -1.46
C ASP A 53 4.94 6.00 -2.34
N HIS A 54 4.70 4.75 -2.74
CA HIS A 54 3.50 4.41 -3.53
C HIS A 54 2.23 4.47 -2.68
N VAL A 55 2.28 4.03 -1.42
CA VAL A 55 1.16 4.17 -0.47
C VAL A 55 0.88 5.65 -0.21
N GLN A 56 1.90 6.47 0.04
CA GLN A 56 1.72 7.91 0.27
C GLN A 56 1.08 8.60 -0.94
N GLN A 57 1.49 8.24 -2.16
CA GLN A 57 0.85 8.76 -3.38
C GLN A 57 -0.63 8.42 -3.46
N LEU A 58 -1.06 7.23 -3.01
CA LEU A 58 -2.47 6.85 -2.98
C LEU A 58 -3.24 7.69 -1.95
N VAL A 59 -2.70 7.86 -0.74
CA VAL A 59 -3.27 8.73 0.31
C VAL A 59 -3.46 10.15 -0.22
N ASP A 60 -2.41 10.74 -0.78
CA ASP A 60 -2.41 12.11 -1.30
C ASP A 60 -3.40 12.30 -2.47
N ASN A 61 -3.61 11.26 -3.29
CA ASN A 61 -4.53 11.32 -4.42
C ASN A 61 -6.00 11.21 -4.01
N ILE A 62 -6.31 10.44 -2.96
CA ILE A 62 -7.69 10.18 -2.52
C ILE A 62 -8.19 11.31 -1.61
N ASN A 63 -7.33 11.85 -0.75
CA ASN A 63 -7.70 12.90 0.22
C ASN A 63 -7.63 14.33 -0.34
N ARG A 64 -7.50 14.49 -1.66
CA ARG A 64 -7.42 15.78 -2.35
C ARG A 64 -8.75 16.23 -2.92
#